data_AF-A0A1Q7Y3U6-F1
#
_entry.id   AF-A0A1Q7Y3U6-F1
#
_cell.length_a   1.000
_cell.length_b   1.000
_cell.length_c   1.000
_cell.angle_alpha   90.00
_cell.angle_beta   90.00
_cell.angle_gamma   90.00
#
_symmetry.space_group_name_H-M   'P 1'
#
loop_
_entity.id
_entity.type
_entity.pdbx_description
1 polymer ?
#
loop_
_entity_poly.entity_id
_entity_poly.type
_entity_poly.pdbx_seq_one_letter_code
_entity_poly.pdbx_strand_id
1 'polypeptide(L)' 'MVRPDLFPLTLQLSVNLIRNASHGTLTAEAQIVHRGRTTLVVEVSVFDWQRRLIAKLVATQLAPAAPPATAPAGRPGR' A
#
# COMPACT_ATOMS: atom_id res chain seq x y z
N MET A 1 -3.91 10.76 -16.23
CA MET A 1 -3.30 11.70 -15.26
C MET A 1 -3.58 11.17 -13.87
N VAL A 2 -2.56 10.76 -13.12
CA VAL A 2 -2.71 10.24 -11.74
C VAL A 2 -3.13 11.40 -10.84
N ARG A 3 -4.20 11.25 -10.05
CA ARG A 3 -4.60 12.25 -9.05
C ARG A 3 -3.76 12.05 -7.78
N PRO A 4 -2.82 12.94 -7.45
CA PRO A 4 -1.92 12.77 -6.29
C PRO A 4 -2.68 12.69 -4.96
N ASP A 5 -3.82 13.37 -4.89
CA ASP A 5 -4.82 13.36 -3.82
C ASP A 5 -5.47 11.99 -3.59
N LEU A 6 -5.28 11.03 -4.50
CA LEU A 6 -5.72 9.64 -4.37
C LEU A 6 -4.60 8.65 -4.06
N PHE A 7 -3.35 9.11 -3.86
CA PHE A 7 -2.22 8.23 -3.57
C PHE A 7 -1.97 8.14 -2.05
N PRO A 8 -1.78 6.94 -1.47
CA PRO A 8 -1.55 6.81 -0.04
C PRO A 8 -0.24 7.49 0.38
N LEU A 9 -0.33 8.39 1.36
CA LEU A 9 0.85 9.06 1.92
C LEU A 9 1.39 8.24 3.09
N THR A 10 2.65 7.79 3.03
CA THR A 10 3.27 7.08 4.14
C THR A 10 3.49 8.02 5.33
N LEU A 11 2.90 7.65 6.48
CA LEU A 11 3.07 8.34 7.76
C LEU A 11 4.24 7.76 8.57
N GLN A 12 4.39 6.44 8.53
CA GLN A 12 5.42 5.73 9.27
C GLN A 12 5.85 4.50 8.47
N LEU A 13 7.15 4.22 8.50
CA LEU A 13 7.74 3.02 7.93
C LEU A 13 8.65 2.38 8.97
N SER A 14 8.46 1.08 9.22
CA SER A 14 9.39 0.26 10.01
C SER A 14 9.97 -0.83 9.12
N VAL A 15 11.27 -1.06 9.21
CA VAL A 15 12.01 -2.01 8.38
C VAL A 15 12.91 -2.86 9.24
N ASN A 16 12.82 -4.18 9.07
CA ASN A 16 13.76 -5.14 9.61
C ASN A 16 14.57 -5.74 8.45
N LEU A 17 15.89 -5.56 8.49
CA LEU A 17 16.83 -6.18 7.55
C LEU A 17 17.29 -7.51 8.14
N ILE A 18 16.95 -8.61 7.48
CA ILE A 18 17.15 -9.97 7.99
C ILE A 18 18.42 -10.58 7.41
N ARG A 19 18.74 -10.26 6.15
CA ARG A 19 19.89 -10.78 5.43
C ARG A 19 20.40 -9.78 4.41
N ASN A 20 21.69 -9.84 4.10
CA ASN A 20 22.27 -9.12 2.97
C ASN A 20 21.94 -9.80 1.64
N ALA A 21 21.63 -9.01 0.61
CA ALA A 21 21.60 -9.46 -0.77
C ALA A 21 22.82 -8.89 -1.50
N SER A 22 23.68 -9.77 -2.02
CA SER A 22 24.95 -9.38 -2.65
C SER A 22 24.85 -9.12 -4.16
N HIS A 23 23.79 -9.61 -4.81
CA HIS A 23 23.56 -9.50 -6.25
C HIS A 23 22.13 -9.92 -6.61
N GLY A 24 21.72 -9.61 -7.84
CA GLY A 24 20.44 -10.05 -8.41
C GLY A 24 19.27 -9.12 -8.08
N THR A 25 18.07 -9.52 -8.52
CA THR A 25 16.83 -8.77 -8.33
C THR A 25 16.13 -9.17 -7.05
N LEU A 26 15.62 -8.17 -6.32
CA LEU A 26 14.74 -8.39 -5.17
C LEU A 26 13.28 -8.24 -5.61
N THR A 27 12.41 -9.11 -5.11
CA THR A 27 10.97 -9.05 -5.33
C THR A 27 10.29 -8.68 -4.02
N ALA A 28 9.49 -7.62 -4.02
CA ALA A 28 8.71 -7.20 -2.87
C ALA A 28 7.24 -7.58 -3.06
N GLU A 29 6.68 -8.28 -2.09
CA GLU A 29 5.27 -8.65 -2.03
C GLU A 29 4.60 -7.84 -0.91
N ALA A 30 3.63 -7.01 -1.28
CA ALA A 30 2.92 -6.13 -0.36
C ALA A 30 1.48 -6.60 -0.17
N GLN A 31 0.99 -6.56 1.08
CA GLN A 31 -0.38 -6.90 1.45
C GLN A 31 -0.94 -5.85 2.41
N ILE A 32 -2.16 -5.37 2.15
CA ILE A 32 -2.87 -4.51 3.09
C ILE A 32 -3.39 -5.40 4.23
N VAL A 33 -2.83 -5.24 5.42
CA VAL A 33 -3.24 -6.00 6.61
C VAL A 33 -4.29 -5.27 7.46
N HIS A 34 -4.38 -3.95 7.30
CA HIS A 34 -5.43 -3.15 7.92
C HIS A 34 -5.88 -2.03 6.99
N ARG A 35 -7.20 -1.81 6.92
CA ARG A 35 -7.83 -0.72 6.16
C ARG A 35 -8.83 0.00 7.04
N GLY A 36 -8.40 1.13 7.61
CA GLY A 36 -9.24 2.03 8.37
C GLY A 36 -9.94 3.06 7.47
N ARG A 37 -10.66 3.99 8.10
CA ARG A 37 -11.31 5.12 7.42
C ARG A 37 -10.30 6.12 6.85
N THR A 38 -9.22 6.37 7.60
CA THR A 38 -8.22 7.40 7.28
C THR A 38 -6.81 6.83 7.17
N THR A 39 -6.60 5.55 7.50
CA THR A 39 -5.28 4.91 7.48
C THR A 39 -5.30 3.54 6.80
N LEU A 40 -4.17 3.17 6.21
CA LEU A 40 -3.85 1.84 5.68
C LEU A 40 -2.61 1.33 6.39
N VAL A 41 -2.58 0.04 6.71
CA VAL A 41 -1.35 -0.64 7.13
C VAL A 41 -1.01 -1.71 6.11
N VAL A 42 0.19 -1.63 5.56
CA VAL A 42 0.71 -2.53 4.54
C VAL A 42 1.90 -3.28 5.12
N GLU A 43 1.82 -4.61 5.12
CA GLU A 43 3.00 -5.44 5.34
C GLU A 43 3.66 -5.75 4.00
N VAL A 44 5.00 -5.72 3.98
CA VAL A 44 5.79 -6.06 2.81
C VAL A 44 6.84 -7.09 3.19
N SER A 45 6.94 -8.15 2.40
CA SER A 45 8.02 -9.12 2.46
C SER A 45 8.89 -8.98 1.21
N VAL A 46 10.21 -8.91 1.41
CA VAL A 46 11.16 -8.76 0.30
C VAL A 46 12.00 -10.02 0.19
N PHE A 47 12.01 -10.61 -1.00
CA PHE A 47 12.69 -11.87 -1.30
C PHE A 47 13.77 -11.69 -2.36
N ASP A 48 14.83 -12.49 -2.31
CA ASP A 48 15.78 -12.63 -3.42
C ASP A 48 15.28 -13.60 -4.49
N TRP A 49 16.07 -13.78 -5.55
CA TRP A 49 15.78 -14.71 -6.65
C TRP A 49 15.67 -16.18 -6.23
N GLN A 50 16.22 -16.55 -5.07
CA GLN A 50 16.10 -17.88 -4.47
C GLN A 50 14.90 -17.99 -3.51
N ARG A 51 14.03 -16.97 -3.48
CA ARG A 51 12.90 -16.83 -2.55
C ARG A 51 13.28 -16.81 -1.07
N ARG A 52 14.51 -16.37 -0.75
CA ARG A 52 14.93 -16.17 0.65
C ARG A 52 14.50 -14.79 1.12
N LEU A 53 13.96 -14.70 2.33
CA LEU A 53 13.52 -13.44 2.92
C LEU A 53 14.75 -12.57 3.27
N ILE A 54 14.75 -11.35 2.73
CA ILE A 54 15.82 -10.34 2.86
C ILE A 54 15.41 -9.26 3.86
N ALA A 55 14.16 -8.80 3.78
CA ALA A 55 13.63 -7.77 4.68
C ALA A 55 12.11 -7.94 4.90
N LYS A 56 11.64 -7.42 6.03
CA LYS A 56 10.22 -7.24 6.31
C LYS A 56 9.94 -5.79 6.64
N LEU A 57 8.88 -5.22 6.07
CA LEU A 57 8.49 -3.83 6.28
C LEU A 57 7.04 -3.75 6.73
N VAL A 58 6.75 -2.75 7.54
CA VAL A 58 5.38 -2.32 7.83
C VAL A 58 5.29 -0.83 7.53
N ALA A 59 4.36 -0.46 6.65
CA ALA A 59 4.07 0.93 6.32
C ALA A 59 2.67 1.30 6.80
N THR A 60 2.58 2.31 7.67
CA THR A 60 1.31 2.98 7.99
C THR A 60 1.17 4.19 7.08
N GLN A 61 0.05 4.29 6.38
CA GLN A 61 -0.21 5.31 5.38
C GLN A 61 -1.55 6.00 5.65
N LEU A 62 -1.71 7.24 5.23
CA LEU A 62 -3.03 7.84 5.08
C LEU A 62 -3.76 7.16 3.93
N ALA A 63 -5.01 6.81 4.19
CA ALA A 63 -5.90 6.31 3.15
C ALA A 63 -6.25 7.47 2.20
N PRO A 64 -6.26 7.23 0.88
CA PRO A 64 -6.82 8.15 -0.08
C PRO A 64 -8.26 8.52 0.27
N ALA A 65 -8.65 9.78 0.09
CA ALA A 65 -10.05 10.15 0.20
C ALA A 65 -10.84 9.36 -0.85
N ALA A 66 -11.89 8.65 -0.42
CA ALA A 66 -12.78 7.99 -1.37
C ALA A 66 -13.39 9.08 -2.27
N PRO A 67 -13.37 8.93 -3.60
CA PRO A 67 -14.09 9.86 -4.46
C PRO A 67 -15.56 9.88 -4.03
N PRO A 68 -16.20 11.06 -3.95
CA PRO A 68 -17.60 11.15 -3.55
C PRO A 68 -18.43 10.25 -4.46
N ALA A 69 -19.27 9.40 -3.86
CA ALA A 69 -20.19 8.57 -4.61
C ALA A 69 -21.04 9.47 -5.51
N THR A 70 -20.97 9.25 -6.83
CA THR A 70 -21.87 9.92 -7.77
C THR A 70 -23.29 9.55 -7.36
N ALA A 71 -24.04 10.52 -6.84
CA ALA A 71 -25.44 10.34 -6.53
C ALA A 71 -26.18 9.85 -7.80
N PRO A 72 -27.08 8.86 -7.70
CA PRO A 72 -27.85 8.44 -8.86
C PRO A 72 -28.62 9.64 -9.39
N ALA A 73 -28.51 9.91 -10.69
CA ALA A 73 -29.26 10.96 -11.34
C ALA A 73 -30.74 10.80 -10.99
N GLY A 74 -31.30 11.79 -10.30
CA GLY A 74 -32.71 11.80 -9.92
C GLY A 74 -33.57 11.57 -11.17
N ARG A 75 -34.43 10.55 -11.11
CA ARG A 75 -35.37 10.24 -12.18
C ARG A 75 -36.28 11.47 -12.36
N PRO A 76 -36.33 12.11 -13.55
CA PRO A 76 -37.24 13.21 -13.76
C PRO A 76 -38.67 12.66 -13.73
N GLY A 77 -39.51 13.31 -12.92
CA GLY A 77 -40.88 12.91 -12.68
C GLY A 77 -41.71 12.82 -13.97
N ARG A 78 -42.61 11.85 -13.98
CA ARG A 78 -43.80 11.81 -14.82
C ARG A 78 -44.96 11.35 -13.96
#